data_AF-A0A8A0RQB0-F1
#
_entry.id   AF-A0A8A0RQB0-F1
#
_cell.length_a   1.000
_cell.length_b   1.000
_cell.length_c   1.000
_cell.angle_alpha   90.00
_cell.angle_beta   90.00
_cell.angle_gamma   90.00
#
_symmetry.space_group_name_H-M   'P 1'
#
loop_
_entity.id
_entity.type
_entity.pdbx_description
1 polymer ?
#
loop_
_entity_poly.entity_id
_entity_poly.type
_entity_poly.pdbx_seq_one_letter_code
_entity_poly.pdbx_strand_id
1 'polypeptide(L)'
;MCKKYTRQIHRKNRGIKSTPGNRGVKSTPGHKKKKGEMEIAVKFIPVLILLAVLSVIDIRRREVPDIAVLAVCLYGLVAGPGIRPGLSAAAPVFVTGLFIAAITDGGLGGGDVKLLTALAFFLGGDFLLFAWFLAPLLTVILVYALITKKGLRFSLPLVPFMFAALLCTAVFRWKLPPYTIF
;
A
#
# COMPACT_ATOMS: atom_id res chain seq x y z
N MET A 1 -25.19 -49.85 38.33
CA MET A 1 -26.09 -48.67 38.36
C MET A 1 -25.65 -47.48 37.48
N CYS A 2 -24.59 -47.59 36.65
CA CYS A 2 -24.02 -46.45 35.90
C CYS A 2 -24.35 -46.43 34.38
N LYS A 3 -25.54 -46.92 33.97
CA LYS A 3 -25.97 -46.91 32.55
C LYS A 3 -27.27 -46.13 32.28
N LYS A 4 -27.95 -45.62 33.33
CA LYS A 4 -29.21 -44.88 33.19
C LYS A 4 -29.03 -43.36 33.13
N TYR A 5 -27.92 -42.80 33.64
CA TYR A 5 -27.70 -41.34 33.66
C TYR A 5 -27.29 -40.76 32.29
N THR A 6 -26.53 -41.52 31.49
CA THR A 6 -26.04 -41.06 30.18
C THR A 6 -27.15 -40.96 29.12
N ARG A 7 -28.30 -41.62 29.32
CA ARG A 7 -29.43 -41.58 28.36
C ARG A 7 -30.30 -40.32 28.48
N GLN A 8 -30.26 -39.57 29.59
CA GLN A 8 -31.06 -38.34 29.72
C GLN A 8 -30.44 -37.14 29.01
N ILE A 9 -29.10 -37.04 28.94
CA ILE A 9 -28.43 -35.91 28.28
C ILE A 9 -28.64 -35.95 26.75
N HIS A 10 -28.74 -37.15 26.15
CA HIS A 10 -28.92 -37.29 24.71
C HIS A 10 -30.34 -37.00 24.19
N ARG A 11 -31.36 -36.87 25.05
CA ARG A 11 -32.72 -36.47 24.62
C ARG A 11 -32.95 -34.97 24.65
N LYS A 12 -32.20 -34.20 25.45
CA LYS A 12 -32.44 -32.75 25.62
C LYS A 12 -31.92 -31.90 24.44
N ASN A 13 -31.01 -32.43 23.63
CA ASN A 13 -30.52 -31.74 22.42
C ASN A 13 -31.39 -31.93 21.16
N ARG A 14 -32.53 -32.64 21.25
CA ARG A 14 -33.49 -32.76 20.13
C ARG A 14 -34.48 -31.59 20.01
N GLY A 15 -34.30 -30.52 20.79
CA GLY A 15 -35.28 -29.43 20.92
C GLY A 15 -34.85 -28.03 20.48
N ILE A 16 -33.65 -27.82 19.94
CA ILE A 16 -33.25 -26.49 19.45
C ILE A 16 -33.43 -26.43 17.93
N LYS A 17 -34.63 -25.97 17.60
CA LYS A 17 -35.13 -25.43 16.34
C LYS A 17 -34.07 -25.21 15.25
N SER A 18 -34.28 -25.95 14.17
CA SER A 18 -33.90 -25.60 12.80
C SER A 18 -34.26 -24.15 12.45
N THR A 19 -33.26 -23.27 12.43
CA THR A 19 -33.27 -22.06 11.60
C THR A 19 -32.98 -22.49 10.15
N PRO A 20 -33.75 -22.02 9.15
CA PRO A 20 -33.58 -22.46 7.77
C PRO A 20 -32.22 -22.03 7.26
N GLY A 21 -31.56 -22.96 6.56
CA GLY A 21 -30.18 -22.88 6.16
C GLY A 21 -29.82 -21.54 5.52
N ASN A 22 -28.83 -20.88 6.12
CA ASN A 22 -27.88 -20.07 5.38
C ASN A 22 -27.15 -21.04 4.45
N ARG A 23 -27.78 -21.33 3.29
CA ARG A 23 -27.19 -22.05 2.18
C ARG A 23 -25.81 -21.45 2.00
N GLY A 24 -24.79 -22.24 2.31
CA GLY A 24 -23.45 -21.98 1.86
C GLY A 24 -23.51 -21.85 0.35
N VAL A 25 -23.69 -20.61 -0.12
CA VAL A 25 -23.31 -20.21 -1.45
C VAL A 25 -21.82 -20.47 -1.44
N LYS A 26 -21.42 -21.66 -1.91
CA LYS A 26 -20.07 -21.96 -2.33
C LYS A 26 -19.81 -20.95 -3.43
N SER A 27 -19.35 -19.77 -3.04
CA SER A 27 -18.94 -18.70 -3.93
C SER A 27 -17.94 -19.34 -4.87
N THR A 28 -18.35 -19.51 -6.12
CA THR A 28 -17.52 -20.06 -7.18
C THR A 28 -16.18 -19.35 -7.15
N PRO A 29 -15.04 -20.07 -7.32
CA PRO A 29 -13.71 -19.47 -7.17
C PRO A 29 -13.52 -18.20 -8.03
N GLY A 30 -14.22 -18.09 -9.16
CA GLY A 30 -14.26 -16.89 -9.99
C GLY A 30 -14.92 -15.66 -9.35
N HIS A 31 -15.96 -15.82 -8.51
CA HIS A 31 -16.67 -14.69 -7.92
C HIS A 31 -15.94 -14.08 -6.71
N LYS A 32 -15.22 -14.91 -5.92
CA LYS A 32 -14.31 -14.38 -4.88
C LYS A 32 -13.11 -13.66 -5.49
N LYS A 33 -12.55 -14.21 -6.57
CA LYS A 33 -11.43 -13.61 -7.29
C LYS A 33 -11.79 -12.22 -7.84
N LYS A 34 -12.91 -12.10 -8.57
CA LYS A 34 -13.40 -10.81 -9.08
C LYS A 34 -13.70 -9.79 -7.97
N LYS A 35 -14.22 -10.23 -6.82
CA LYS A 35 -14.48 -9.33 -5.70
C LYS A 35 -13.19 -8.75 -5.12
N GLY A 36 -12.14 -9.56 -4.96
CA GLY A 36 -10.83 -9.10 -4.50
C GLY A 36 -10.14 -8.15 -5.48
N GLU A 37 -10.24 -8.42 -6.79
CA GLU A 37 -9.71 -7.55 -7.86
C GLU A 37 -10.32 -6.13 -7.78
N MET A 38 -11.65 -6.05 -7.63
CA MET A 38 -12.37 -4.78 -7.51
C MET A 38 -11.99 -4.02 -6.22
N GLU A 39 -11.84 -4.72 -5.09
CA GLU A 39 -11.43 -4.08 -3.83
C GLU A 39 -10.02 -3.50 -3.91
N ILE A 40 -9.09 -4.16 -4.59
CA ILE A 40 -7.73 -3.64 -4.81
C ILE A 40 -7.79 -2.40 -5.70
N ALA A 41 -8.46 -2.46 -6.86
CA ALA A 41 -8.54 -1.30 -7.75
C ALA A 41 -9.14 -0.07 -7.06
N VAL A 42 -10.23 -0.24 -6.30
CA VAL A 42 -10.89 0.86 -5.57
C VAL A 42 -9.95 1.52 -4.55
N LYS A 43 -9.01 0.78 -3.95
CA LYS A 43 -8.00 1.33 -3.02
C LYS A 43 -6.92 2.14 -3.73
N PHE A 44 -6.42 1.65 -4.87
CA PHE A 44 -5.31 2.29 -5.56
C PHE A 44 -5.74 3.50 -6.40
N ILE A 45 -6.97 3.52 -6.94
CA ILE A 45 -7.44 4.59 -7.84
C ILE A 45 -7.34 6.00 -7.22
N PRO A 46 -7.81 6.26 -5.98
CA PRO A 46 -7.77 7.62 -5.41
C PRO A 46 -6.33 8.11 -5.21
N VAL A 47 -5.45 7.22 -4.76
CA VAL A 47 -4.03 7.53 -4.54
C VAL A 47 -3.33 7.77 -5.87
N LEU A 48 -3.65 7.00 -6.92
CA LEU A 48 -3.13 7.23 -8.28
C LEU A 48 -3.57 8.57 -8.85
N ILE A 49 -4.84 8.96 -8.70
CA ILE A 49 -5.34 10.26 -9.15
C ILE A 49 -4.61 11.39 -8.41
N LEU A 50 -4.46 11.26 -7.08
CA LEU A 50 -3.75 12.25 -6.28
C LEU A 50 -2.29 12.38 -6.70
N LEU A 51 -1.59 11.26 -6.93
CA LEU A 51 -0.20 11.27 -7.41
C LEU A 51 -0.08 11.82 -8.83
N ALA A 52 -1.06 11.60 -9.71
CA ALA A 52 -1.07 12.19 -11.04
C ALA A 52 -1.16 13.73 -10.97
N VAL A 53 -2.04 14.25 -10.10
CA VAL A 53 -2.15 15.69 -9.84
C VAL A 53 -0.86 16.23 -9.24
N LEU A 54 -0.30 15.53 -8.24
CA LEU A 54 0.97 15.90 -7.62
C LEU A 54 2.12 15.87 -8.61
N SER A 55 2.17 14.90 -9.53
CA SER A 55 3.19 14.80 -10.57
C SER A 55 3.17 16.03 -11.50
N VAL A 56 1.97 16.49 -11.89
CA VAL A 56 1.83 17.72 -12.68
C VAL A 56 2.27 18.94 -11.88
N ILE A 57 1.93 19.01 -10.58
CA ILE A 57 2.34 20.12 -9.70
C ILE A 57 3.86 20.11 -9.48
N ASP A 58 4.46 18.94 -9.25
CA ASP A 58 5.89 18.74 -9.00
C ASP A 58 6.73 19.21 -10.20
N ILE A 59 6.31 18.86 -11.42
CA ILE A 59 6.94 19.34 -12.66
C ILE A 59 6.86 20.87 -12.79
N ARG A 60 5.80 21.50 -12.27
CA ARG A 60 5.53 22.93 -12.43
C ARG A 60 6.09 23.81 -11.31
N ARG A 61 6.05 23.35 -10.07
CA ARG A 61 6.35 24.13 -8.86
C ARG A 61 7.48 23.53 -8.00
N ARG A 62 7.88 22.28 -8.24
CA ARG A 62 8.94 21.57 -7.48
C ARG A 62 8.71 21.55 -5.96
N GLU A 63 7.46 21.65 -5.54
CA GLU A 63 7.06 21.60 -4.14
C GLU A 63 5.95 20.56 -3.99
N VAL A 64 6.13 19.66 -3.02
CA VAL A 64 5.11 18.69 -2.64
C VAL A 64 4.22 19.34 -1.58
N PRO A 65 2.93 19.64 -1.87
CA PRO A 65 2.04 20.25 -0.90
C PRO A 65 1.78 19.31 0.28
N ASP A 66 2.01 19.80 1.50
CA ASP A 66 1.81 19.04 2.74
C ASP A 66 0.38 18.48 2.87
N ILE A 67 -0.62 19.18 2.31
CA ILE A 67 -2.03 18.75 2.28
C ILE A 67 -2.19 17.41 1.57
N ALA A 68 -1.43 17.18 0.50
CA ALA A 68 -1.55 15.94 -0.26
C ALA A 68 -0.89 14.76 0.47
N VAL A 69 0.23 14.99 1.16
CA VAL A 69 0.83 14.00 2.06
C VAL A 69 -0.17 13.60 3.15
N LEU A 70 -0.82 14.59 3.77
CA LEU A 70 -1.83 14.34 4.80
C LEU A 70 -3.02 13.55 4.23
N ALA A 71 -3.47 13.87 3.01
CA ALA A 71 -4.54 13.14 2.34
C ALA A 71 -4.17 11.67 2.09
N VAL A 72 -2.96 11.36 1.61
CA VAL A 72 -2.48 9.98 1.44
C VAL A 72 -2.44 9.25 2.77
N CYS A 73 -1.94 9.90 3.82
CA CYS A 73 -1.83 9.31 5.15
C CYS A 73 -3.20 8.97 5.76
N LEU A 74 -4.15 9.92 5.71
CA LEU A 74 -5.53 9.70 6.17
C LEU A 74 -6.23 8.62 5.36
N TYR A 75 -6.03 8.62 4.04
CA TYR A 75 -6.58 7.59 3.17
C TYR A 75 -5.98 6.20 3.51
N GLY A 76 -4.68 6.12 3.78
CA GLY A 76 -4.01 4.91 4.23
C GLY A 76 -4.52 4.39 5.58
N LEU A 77 -4.96 5.28 6.47
CA LEU A 77 -5.55 4.88 7.74
C LEU A 77 -6.92 4.19 7.56
N VAL A 78 -7.71 4.64 6.59
CA VAL A 78 -9.07 4.13 6.33
C VAL A 78 -9.06 2.93 5.37
N ALA A 79 -8.27 2.99 4.30
CA ALA A 79 -8.30 2.04 3.19
C ALA A 79 -7.10 1.06 3.17
N GLY A 80 -6.04 1.36 3.93
CA GLY A 80 -4.81 0.58 3.96
C GLY A 80 -4.93 -0.74 4.74
N PRO A 81 -3.80 -1.46 4.91
CA PRO A 81 -3.77 -2.77 5.56
C PRO A 81 -3.90 -2.71 7.10
N GLY A 82 -4.02 -1.51 7.67
CA GLY A 82 -4.09 -1.25 9.11
C GLY A 82 -2.82 -0.59 9.67
N ILE A 83 -2.90 -0.10 10.90
CA ILE A 83 -1.85 0.73 11.51
C ILE A 83 -0.54 -0.05 11.69
N ARG A 84 -0.60 -1.32 12.13
CA ARG A 84 0.60 -2.13 12.37
C ARG A 84 1.42 -2.38 11.09
N PRO A 85 0.87 -2.96 10.01
CA PRO A 85 1.61 -3.18 8.77
C PRO A 85 1.99 -1.87 8.06
N GLY A 86 1.15 -0.83 8.16
CA GLY A 86 1.47 0.48 7.62
C GLY A 86 2.68 1.11 8.33
N LEU A 87 2.71 1.07 9.67
CA LEU A 87 3.79 1.65 10.45
C LEU A 87 5.10 0.87 10.31
N SER A 88 5.04 -0.46 10.20
CA SER A 88 6.25 -1.28 9.96
C SER A 88 6.92 -0.97 8.62
N ALA A 89 6.15 -0.53 7.61
CA ALA A 89 6.70 -0.07 6.34
C ALA A 89 7.12 1.41 6.40
N ALA A 90 6.32 2.27 7.02
CA ALA A 90 6.56 3.72 7.06
C ALA A 90 7.75 4.12 7.93
N ALA A 91 7.93 3.52 9.10
CA ALA A 91 9.01 3.86 10.04
C ALA A 91 10.41 3.71 9.43
N PRO A 92 10.81 2.56 8.84
CA PRO A 92 12.13 2.42 8.26
C PRO A 92 12.34 3.39 7.08
N VAL A 93 11.31 3.65 6.27
CA VAL A 93 11.36 4.59 5.14
C VAL A 93 11.59 6.02 5.62
N PHE A 94 10.89 6.44 6.67
CA PHE A 94 11.05 7.78 7.25
C PHE A 94 12.46 7.97 7.82
N VAL A 95 12.94 7.00 8.62
CA VAL A 95 14.26 7.06 9.25
C VAL A 95 15.38 7.06 8.20
N THR A 96 15.32 6.16 7.21
CA THR A 96 16.32 6.11 6.14
C THR A 96 16.26 7.34 5.25
N GLY A 97 15.07 7.83 4.90
CA GLY A 97 14.90 9.05 4.12
C GLY A 97 15.45 10.29 4.82
N LEU A 98 15.18 10.45 6.12
CA LEU A 98 15.77 11.53 6.92
C LEU A 98 17.28 11.41 7.05
N PHE A 99 17.81 10.20 7.25
CA PHE A 99 19.24 9.97 7.34
C PHE A 99 19.96 10.36 6.04
N ILE A 100 19.38 10.00 4.88
CA ILE A 100 19.90 10.41 3.57
C ILE A 100 19.79 11.92 3.39
N ALA A 101 18.66 12.53 3.75
CA ALA A 101 18.47 13.98 3.65
C ALA A 101 19.48 14.75 4.52
N ALA A 102 19.80 14.24 5.71
CA ALA A 102 20.79 14.81 6.60
C ALA A 102 22.23 14.72 6.06
N ILE A 103 22.60 13.60 5.43
CA ILE A 103 23.94 13.41 4.84
C ILE A 103 24.12 14.22 3.55
N THR A 104 23.03 14.47 2.83
CA THR A 104 23.06 15.14 1.52
C THR A 104 22.81 16.66 1.59
N ASP A 105 22.90 17.27 2.77
CA ASP A 105 22.57 18.69 3.01
C ASP A 105 21.20 19.10 2.45
N GLY A 106 20.20 18.22 2.58
CA GLY A 106 18.86 18.43 2.03
C GLY A 106 18.73 18.13 0.53
N GLY A 107 19.68 17.39 -0.06
CA GLY A 107 19.61 16.96 -1.46
C GLY A 107 18.38 16.10 -1.79
N LEU A 108 17.89 15.32 -0.83
CA LEU A 108 16.59 14.66 -0.91
C LEU A 108 15.52 15.58 -0.29
N GLY A 109 14.57 16.04 -1.10
CA GLY A 109 13.53 16.97 -0.66
C GLY A 109 12.73 16.44 0.53
N GLY A 110 12.60 17.22 1.61
CA GLY A 110 11.84 16.79 2.79
C GLY A 110 10.37 16.48 2.49
N GLY A 111 9.81 17.12 1.47
CA GLY A 111 8.47 16.80 0.94
C GLY A 111 8.39 15.40 0.32
N ASP A 112 9.43 14.98 -0.42
CA ASP A 112 9.50 13.65 -1.03
C ASP A 112 9.62 12.55 0.03
N VAL A 113 10.42 12.77 1.08
CA VAL A 113 10.53 11.83 2.19
C VAL A 113 9.17 11.66 2.87
N LYS A 114 8.47 12.75 3.18
CA LYS A 114 7.13 12.72 3.77
C LYS A 114 6.13 11.96 2.89
N LEU A 115 6.11 12.25 1.58
CA LEU A 115 5.21 11.59 0.63
C LEU A 115 5.52 10.09 0.50
N LEU A 116 6.81 9.73 0.41
CA LEU A 116 7.25 8.34 0.34
C LEU A 116 6.90 7.57 1.62
N THR A 117 7.02 8.20 2.79
CA THR A 117 6.57 7.64 4.07
C THR A 117 5.04 7.44 4.09
N ALA A 118 4.26 8.40 3.61
CA ALA A 118 2.80 8.26 3.54
C ALA A 118 2.37 7.13 2.58
N LEU A 119 3.07 6.98 1.44
CA LEU A 119 2.88 5.86 0.52
C LEU A 119 3.27 4.53 1.16
N ALA A 120 4.39 4.46 1.88
CA ALA A 120 4.79 3.27 2.62
C ALA A 120 3.72 2.87 3.66
N PHE A 121 3.14 3.86 4.35
CA PHE A 121 2.03 3.62 5.27
C PHE A 121 0.78 3.07 4.57
N PHE A 122 0.41 3.65 3.42
CA PHE A 122 -0.73 3.19 2.61
C PHE A 122 -0.53 1.77 2.06
N LEU A 123 0.66 1.45 1.55
CA LEU A 123 0.95 0.16 0.92
C LEU A 123 1.21 -0.96 1.94
N GLY A 124 1.80 -0.65 3.09
CA GLY A 124 2.21 -1.64 4.08
C GLY A 124 3.07 -2.74 3.46
N GLY A 125 2.58 -3.98 3.44
CA GLY A 125 3.30 -5.13 2.85
C GLY A 125 3.57 -5.01 1.35
N ASP A 126 2.79 -4.23 0.61
CA ASP A 126 3.03 -3.97 -0.82
C ASP A 126 4.15 -2.97 -1.08
N PHE A 127 4.68 -2.34 -0.04
CA PHE A 127 5.72 -1.33 -0.19
C PHE A 127 6.98 -1.91 -0.83
N LEU A 128 7.34 -3.17 -0.54
CA LEU A 128 8.51 -3.81 -1.16
C LEU A 128 8.35 -3.94 -2.68
N LEU A 129 7.14 -4.29 -3.14
CA LEU A 129 6.84 -4.39 -4.56
C LEU A 129 6.92 -3.02 -5.24
N PHE A 130 6.41 -1.98 -4.57
CA PHE A 130 6.54 -0.61 -5.04
C PHE A 130 7.99 -0.13 -5.09
N ALA A 131 8.75 -0.37 -4.03
CA ALA A 131 10.17 -0.04 -3.96
C ALA A 131 10.98 -0.76 -5.05
N TRP A 132 10.60 -1.99 -5.39
CA TRP A 132 11.22 -2.75 -6.49
C TRP A 132 11.06 -2.06 -7.85
N PHE A 133 9.91 -1.44 -8.12
CA PHE A 133 9.70 -0.65 -9.33
C PHE A 133 10.34 0.74 -9.25
N LEU A 134 10.39 1.34 -8.07
CA LEU A 134 10.93 2.68 -7.87
C LEU A 134 12.48 2.72 -7.90
N ALA A 135 13.14 1.70 -7.35
CA ALA A 135 14.60 1.62 -7.25
C ALA A 135 15.35 1.74 -8.59
N PRO A 136 14.99 1.02 -9.68
CA PRO A 136 15.67 1.18 -10.96
C PRO A 136 15.44 2.56 -11.57
N LEU A 137 14.24 3.16 -11.41
CA LEU A 137 13.95 4.51 -11.89
C LEU A 137 14.88 5.54 -11.22
N LEU A 138 15.01 5.47 -9.89
CA LEU A 138 15.91 6.33 -9.11
C LEU A 138 17.38 6.12 -9.48
N THR A 139 17.80 4.87 -9.67
CA THR A 139 19.19 4.54 -10.03
C THR A 139 19.58 5.13 -11.38
N VAL A 140 18.72 5.02 -12.40
CA VAL A 140 18.98 5.59 -13.74
C VAL A 140 19.17 7.10 -13.66
N ILE A 141 18.33 7.79 -12.88
CA ILE A 141 18.41 9.23 -12.68
C ILE A 141 19.68 9.63 -11.94
N LEU A 142 20.03 8.90 -10.88
CA LEU A 142 21.23 9.16 -10.09
C LEU A 142 22.49 9.00 -10.96
N VAL A 143 22.56 7.92 -11.74
CA VAL A 143 23.67 7.69 -12.70
C VAL A 143 23.72 8.80 -13.74
N TYR A 144 22.59 9.20 -14.31
CA TYR A 144 22.52 10.31 -15.27
C TYR A 144 22.99 11.64 -14.65
N ALA A 145 22.59 11.94 -13.41
CA ALA A 145 22.99 13.14 -12.68
C ALA A 145 24.50 13.15 -12.37
N LEU A 146 25.09 12.00 -12.04
CA LEU A 146 26.53 11.83 -11.81
C LEU A 146 27.33 12.02 -13.11
N ILE A 147 26.88 11.42 -14.23
CA ILE A 147 27.55 11.55 -15.54
C ILE A 147 27.51 12.99 -16.03
N THR A 148 26.36 13.67 -15.89
CA THR A 148 26.19 15.05 -16.36
C THR A 148 26.84 16.10 -15.45
N LYS A 149 27.43 15.70 -14.31
CA LYS A 149 28.06 16.57 -13.30
C LYS A 149 27.18 17.76 -12.85
N LYS A 150 25.86 17.68 -13.05
CA LYS A 150 24.91 18.72 -12.62
C LYS A 150 24.75 18.76 -11.09
N GLY A 151 25.37 17.82 -10.39
CA GLY A 151 25.32 17.68 -8.93
C GLY A 151 23.96 17.18 -8.44
N LEU A 152 23.89 16.76 -7.17
CA LEU A 152 22.63 16.42 -6.48
C LEU A 152 21.71 17.64 -6.26
N ARG A 153 22.13 18.84 -6.68
CA ARG A 153 21.31 20.07 -6.66
C ARG A 153 20.27 20.11 -7.78
N PHE A 154 20.26 19.12 -8.66
CA PHE A 154 19.15 18.92 -9.57
C PHE A 154 17.95 18.46 -8.75
N SER A 155 16.99 19.36 -8.53
CA SER A 155 15.69 19.02 -7.94
C SER A 155 15.03 17.99 -8.84
N LEU A 156 15.17 16.72 -8.45
CA LEU A 156 14.64 15.57 -9.17
C LEU A 156 13.14 15.57 -8.96
N PRO A 157 12.32 15.59 -10.01
CA PRO A 157 10.87 15.46 -9.85
C PRO A 157 10.60 14.00 -9.45
N LEU A 158 10.61 13.70 -8.16
CA LEU A 158 10.55 12.34 -7.62
C LEU A 158 9.12 11.78 -7.69
N VAL A 159 8.13 12.68 -7.65
CA VAL A 159 6.70 12.36 -7.69
C VAL A 159 6.26 11.65 -8.97
N PRO A 160 6.62 12.06 -10.21
CA PRO A 160 6.28 11.31 -11.41
C PRO A 160 6.83 9.88 -11.40
N PHE A 161 7.99 9.65 -10.80
CA PHE A 161 8.54 8.29 -10.65
C PHE A 161 7.78 7.48 -9.61
N MET A 162 7.37 8.09 -8.49
CA MET A 162 6.46 7.45 -7.54
C MET A 162 5.13 7.08 -8.20
N PHE A 163 4.58 7.96 -9.04
CA PHE A 163 3.34 7.69 -9.78
C PHE A 163 3.51 6.49 -10.72
N ALA A 164 4.59 6.45 -11.51
CA ALA A 164 4.89 5.33 -12.41
C ALA A 164 5.07 4.01 -11.64
N ALA A 165 5.82 4.03 -10.53
CA ALA A 165 6.01 2.86 -9.68
C ALA A 165 4.70 2.38 -9.05
N LEU A 166 3.83 3.29 -8.61
CA LEU A 166 2.51 2.94 -8.06
C LEU A 166 1.60 2.35 -9.13
N LEU A 167 1.63 2.87 -10.35
CA LEU A 167 0.89 2.34 -11.48
C LEU A 167 1.34 0.90 -11.80
N CYS A 168 2.65 0.68 -11.91
CA CYS A 168 3.21 -0.66 -12.11
C CYS A 168 2.82 -1.62 -10.98
N THR A 169 2.88 -1.16 -9.73
CA THR A 169 2.48 -1.94 -8.56
C THR A 169 1.01 -2.32 -8.62
N ALA A 170 0.12 -1.39 -8.97
CA ALA A 170 -1.31 -1.64 -9.11
C ALA A 170 -1.62 -2.64 -10.23
N VAL A 171 -0.99 -2.49 -11.40
CA VAL A 171 -1.14 -3.42 -12.53
C VAL A 171 -0.60 -4.81 -12.18
N PHE A 172 0.54 -4.88 -11.49
CA PHE A 172 1.12 -6.15 -11.10
C PHE A 172 0.29 -6.85 -10.01
N ARG A 173 -0.21 -6.09 -9.03
CA ARG A 173 -1.11 -6.59 -7.99
C ARG A 173 -2.47 -7.02 -8.54
N TRP A 174 -2.94 -6.40 -9.61
CA TRP A 174 -4.11 -6.87 -10.37
C TRP A 174 -3.88 -8.24 -11.02
N LYS A 175 -2.65 -8.49 -11.49
CA LYS A 175 -2.29 -9.74 -12.17
C LYS A 175 -1.93 -10.88 -11.21
N LEU A 176 -1.45 -10.56 -10.01
CA LEU A 176 -1.11 -11.54 -8.98
C LEU A 176 -2.30 -11.90 -8.08
N PRO A 177 -2.48 -13.18 -7.73
CA PRO A 177 -3.49 -13.57 -6.76
C PRO A 177 -3.19 -13.01 -5.35
N PRO A 178 -4.22 -12.78 -4.52
CA PRO A 178 -4.10 -12.11 -3.22
C PRO A 178 -3.34 -12.89 -2.13
N TYR A 179 -2.78 -14.07 -2.43
CA TYR A 179 -2.21 -15.00 -1.46
C TYR A 179 -0.66 -15.12 -1.48
N THR A 180 0.04 -14.24 -2.19
CA THR A 180 1.49 -14.38 -2.43
C THR A 180 2.41 -13.41 -1.69
N ILE A 181 1.97 -12.73 -0.63
CA ILE A 181 2.89 -11.95 0.21
C ILE A 181 2.62 -12.33 1.68
N PHE A 182 3.67 -12.90 2.29
CA PHE A 182 3.75 -13.42 3.67
C PHE A 182 3.40 -12.37 4.73
#